data_AF-A0A3M7PY59-F1
#
_entry.id   AF-A0A3M7PY59-F1
#
_cell.length_a   1.000
_cell.length_b   1.000
_cell.length_c   1.000
_cell.angle_alpha   90.00
_cell.angle_beta   90.00
_cell.angle_gamma   90.00
#
_symmetry.space_group_name_H-M   'P 1'
#
loop_
_entity.id
_entity.type
_entity.pdbx_description
1 polymer ?
#
loop_
_entity_poly.entity_id
_entity_poly.type
_entity_poly.pdbx_seq_one_letter_code
_entity_poly.pdbx_strand_id
1 'polypeptide(L)'
;MCFEVNEAALSDTRSEQVWCNIKFNDESIIVGCIYRPPFADCEINSEINRSIGYASHLCSSSSSKSLLVAGDFNFPDISWSQDGGLCTNKGRPSSLEFLNILGKNFLTQH
;
A
#
# COMPACT_ATOMS: atom_id res chain seq x y z
N MET A 1 15.22 17.85 13.36
CA MET A 1 14.01 17.01 13.32
C MET A 1 14.49 15.61 12.99
N CYS A 2 14.30 14.64 13.90
CA CYS A 2 14.85 13.30 13.74
C CYS A 2 13.91 12.49 12.84
N PHE A 3 14.40 11.96 11.73
CA PHE A 3 13.65 11.03 10.89
C PHE A 3 13.94 9.63 11.43
N GLU A 4 13.01 9.06 12.18
CA GLU A 4 13.12 7.67 12.61
C GLU A 4 12.37 6.80 11.59
N VAL A 5 13.13 6.11 10.74
CA VAL A 5 12.62 5.00 9.93
C VAL A 5 12.86 3.74 10.75
N ASN A 6 11.83 3.25 11.43
CA ASN A 6 11.81 1.91 12.00
C ASN A 6 10.36 1.53 12.36
N GLU A 7 9.61 0.98 11.41
CA GLU A 7 8.57 0.00 11.78
C GLU A 7 8.99 -1.37 11.28
N ALA A 8 9.74 -2.08 12.11
CA ALA A 8 10.12 -3.49 11.90
C ALA A 8 8.90 -4.42 11.71
N ALA A 9 7.69 -3.97 12.05
CA ALA A 9 6.44 -4.72 11.90
C ALA A 9 5.89 -4.73 10.46
N LEU A 10 6.31 -3.79 9.60
CA LEU A 10 5.84 -3.66 8.21
C LEU A 10 6.83 -4.24 7.19
N SER A 11 8.05 -4.59 7.61
CA SER A 11 9.14 -5.06 6.78
C SER A 11 9.37 -6.56 6.98
N ASP A 12 8.43 -7.39 6.51
CA ASP A 12 8.65 -8.83 6.36
C ASP A 12 9.29 -9.13 4.98
N THR A 13 10.10 -10.19 4.95
CA THR A 13 11.41 -10.24 4.27
C THR A 13 11.43 -10.57 2.76
N ARG A 14 10.28 -10.73 2.09
CA ARG A 14 10.23 -11.15 0.67
C ARG A 14 9.64 -10.15 -0.30
N SER A 15 8.84 -9.23 0.20
CA SER A 15 8.27 -8.14 -0.58
C SER A 15 9.18 -6.92 -0.54
N GLU A 16 9.45 -6.32 -1.70
CA GLU A 16 10.27 -5.12 -1.79
C GLU A 16 9.42 -3.91 -1.37
N GLN A 17 9.50 -3.53 -0.10
CA GLN A 17 8.70 -2.44 0.45
C GLN A 17 9.45 -1.66 1.53
N VAL A 18 9.21 -0.35 1.58
CA VAL A 18 9.69 0.56 2.62
C VAL A 18 8.50 1.30 3.21
N TRP A 19 8.46 1.35 4.53
CA TRP A 19 7.44 2.07 5.28
C TRP A 19 8.08 3.11 6.19
N CYS A 20 7.50 4.30 6.23
CA CYS A 20 7.90 5.33 7.16
C CYS A 20 6.70 6.10 7.71
N ASN A 21 6.89 6.70 8.88
CA ASN A 21 5.89 7.56 9.50
C ASN A 21 6.41 8.99 9.52
N ILE A 22 5.77 9.87 8.76
CA ILE A 22 6.08 11.29 8.68
C ILE A 22 5.18 12.01 9.68
N LYS A 23 5.76 12.57 10.73
CA LYS A 23 5.03 13.34 11.75
C LYS A 23 5.24 14.84 11.57
N PHE A 24 4.16 15.61 11.63
CA PHE A 24 4.19 17.07 11.61
C PHE A 24 3.17 17.61 12.62
N ASN A 25 3.67 18.16 13.74
CA ASN A 25 2.86 18.49 14.91
C ASN A 25 2.09 17.25 15.42
N ASP A 26 0.78 17.39 15.62
CA ASP A 26 -0.12 16.32 16.06
C ASP A 26 -0.62 15.44 14.90
N GLU A 27 -0.29 15.80 13.66
CA GLU A 27 -0.66 15.07 12.45
C GLU A 27 0.47 14.11 12.02
N SER A 28 0.08 13.00 11.40
CA SER A 28 1.04 12.05 10.84
C SER A 28 0.55 11.33 9.60
N ILE A 29 1.49 10.96 8.73
CA ILE A 29 1.24 10.24 7.50
C ILE A 29 2.10 8.98 7.51
N ILE A 30 1.45 7.81 7.45
CA ILE A 30 2.11 6.55 7.18
C ILE A 30 2.30 6.46 5.67
N VAL A 31 3.54 6.33 5.21
CA VAL A 31 3.90 6.24 3.80
C VAL A 31 4.48 4.87 3.51
N GLY A 32 3.88 4.14 2.58
CA GLY A 32 4.39 2.88 2.02
C GLY A 32 4.85 3.06 0.58
N CYS A 33 6.09 2.69 0.28
CA CYS A 33 6.62 2.57 -1.08
C CYS A 33 6.84 1.09 -1.38
N ILE A 34 6.13 0.54 -2.37
CA ILE A 34 6.07 -0.91 -2.62
C ILE A 34 6.41 -1.21 -4.09
N TYR A 35 7.33 -2.14 -4.30
CA TYR A 35 7.57 -2.77 -5.58
C TYR A 35 7.03 -4.20 -5.57
N ARG A 36 6.10 -4.50 -6.49
CA ARG A 36 5.66 -5.87 -6.78
C ARG A 36 6.30 -6.33 -8.10
N PRO A 37 7.09 -7.42 -8.09
CA PRO A 37 7.64 -7.99 -9.32
C PRO A 37 6.54 -8.43 -10.31
N PRO A 38 6.78 -8.38 -11.64
CA PRO A 38 5.79 -8.76 -12.65
C PRO A 38 5.31 -10.22 -12.53
N PHE A 39 6.14 -11.10 -11.96
CA PHE A 39 5.86 -12.51 -11.75
C PHE A 39 5.68 -12.89 -10.27
N ALA A 40 5.25 -11.93 -9.43
CA ALA A 40 5.00 -12.18 -8.01
C ALA A 40 3.96 -13.30 -7.80
N ASP A 41 4.30 -14.25 -6.93
CA ASP A 41 3.45 -15.35 -6.53
C ASP A 41 2.35 -14.92 -5.54
N CYS A 42 1.51 -15.87 -5.13
CA CYS A 42 0.42 -15.59 -4.18
C CYS A 42 0.94 -15.07 -2.83
N GLU A 43 2.11 -15.50 -2.38
CA GLU A 43 2.62 -15.16 -1.06
C GLU A 43 3.14 -13.72 -1.02
N ILE A 44 3.86 -13.28 -2.06
CA ILE A 44 4.26 -11.87 -2.23
C ILE A 44 3.01 -10.98 -2.27
N ASN A 45 1.96 -11.38 -3.00
CA ASN A 45 0.70 -10.62 -3.04
C ASN A 45 0.04 -10.52 -1.66
N SER A 46 -0.01 -11.63 -0.92
CA SER A 46 -0.58 -11.65 0.43
C SER A 46 0.22 -10.80 1.42
N GLU A 47 1.55 -10.78 1.32
CA GLU A 47 2.40 -9.93 2.16
C GLU A 47 2.16 -8.44 1.92
N ILE A 48 2.10 -8.03 0.64
CA ILE A 48 1.78 -6.64 0.24
C ILE A 48 0.37 -6.26 0.75
N ASN A 49 -0.62 -7.13 0.55
CA ASN A 49 -1.98 -6.87 1.04
C ASN A 49 -2.03 -6.76 2.57
N ARG A 50 -1.25 -7.59 3.28
CA ARG A 50 -1.16 -7.58 4.75
C ARG A 50 -0.52 -6.29 5.27
N SER A 51 0.57 -5.82 4.65
CA SER A 51 1.24 -4.58 5.09
C SER A 51 0.35 -3.36 4.87
N ILE A 52 -0.31 -3.25 3.72
CA ILE A 52 -1.29 -2.18 3.44
C ILE A 52 -2.47 -2.26 4.42
N GLY A 53 -3.00 -3.46 4.67
CA GLY A 53 -4.10 -3.66 5.61
C GLY A 53 -3.74 -3.27 7.04
N TYR A 54 -2.51 -3.58 7.48
CA TYR A 54 -2.02 -3.18 8.80
C TYR A 54 -1.84 -1.67 8.90
N ALA A 55 -1.23 -1.03 7.90
CA ALA A 55 -1.07 0.43 7.85
C ALA A 55 -2.43 1.15 7.87
N SER A 56 -3.41 0.64 7.12
CA SER A 56 -4.79 1.12 7.13
C SER A 56 -5.42 1.06 8.53
N HIS A 57 -5.25 -0.07 9.22
CA HIS A 57 -5.73 -0.25 10.59
C HIS A 57 -5.06 0.72 11.59
N LEU A 58 -3.75 1.01 11.42
CA LEU A 58 -3.07 2.01 12.24
C LEU A 58 -3.67 3.41 12.06
N CYS A 59 -4.06 3.77 10.84
CA CYS A 59 -4.71 5.04 10.54
C CYS A 59 -6.16 5.12 11.05
N SER A 60 -6.93 4.03 11.00
CA SER A 60 -8.34 4.04 11.46
C SER A 60 -8.50 4.28 12.96
N SER A 61 -7.43 4.05 13.75
CA SER A 61 -7.42 4.27 15.20
C SER A 61 -7.25 5.74 15.64
N SER A 62 -6.97 6.67 14.72
CA SER A 62 -6.72 8.08 15.05
C SER A 62 -7.06 9.00 13.87
N SER A 63 -7.86 10.04 14.12
CA SER A 63 -8.23 11.03 13.10
C SER A 63 -7.06 11.85 12.55
N SER A 64 -5.93 11.89 13.27
CA SER A 64 -4.73 12.64 12.88
C SER A 64 -3.68 11.76 12.17
N LYS A 65 -4.14 10.65 11.58
CA LYS A 65 -3.30 9.70 10.82
C LYS A 65 -3.87 9.51 9.43
N SER A 66 -3.06 9.81 8.42
CA SER A 66 -3.35 9.52 7.02
C SER A 66 -2.46 8.41 6.49
N LEU A 67 -2.89 7.73 5.42
CA LEU A 67 -2.14 6.67 4.75
C LEU A 67 -1.86 7.09 3.30
N LEU A 68 -0.62 6.97 2.88
CA LEU A 68 -0.19 7.11 1.49
C LEU A 68 0.52 5.81 1.06
N VAL A 69 0.05 5.18 -0.02
CA VAL A 69 0.69 4.00 -0.60
C VAL A 69 1.06 4.31 -2.05
N ALA A 70 2.31 4.09 -2.42
CA ALA A 70 2.81 4.35 -3.76
C ALA A 70 3.79 3.27 -4.19
N GLY A 71 4.09 3.23 -5.48
CA GLY A 71 5.13 2.35 -6.04
C GLY A 71 4.71 1.74 -7.37
N ASP A 72 5.40 0.67 -7.76
CA ASP A 72 5.14 -0.06 -9.00
C ASP A 72 4.62 -1.46 -8.67
N PHE A 73 3.33 -1.69 -8.95
CA PHE A 73 2.64 -2.92 -8.62
C PHE A 73 2.68 -3.97 -9.74
N ASN A 74 3.16 -3.65 -10.94
CA ASN A 74 3.22 -4.55 -12.10
C ASN A 74 1.99 -5.48 -12.28
N PHE A 75 0.78 -4.96 -12.12
CA PHE A 75 -0.45 -5.67 -12.47
C PHE A 75 -0.86 -5.32 -13.92
N PRO A 76 -0.48 -6.10 -14.95
CA PRO A 76 -0.76 -5.80 -16.35
C PRO A 76 -2.25 -5.71 -16.70
N ASP A 77 -3.11 -6.31 -15.89
CA ASP A 77 -4.56 -6.30 -16.07
C ASP A 77 -5.25 -5.17 -15.32
N ILE A 78 -4.54 -4.34 -14.55
CA ILE A 78 -5.08 -3.12 -13.93
C ILE A 78 -4.77 -1.91 -14.82
N SER A 79 -5.82 -1.21 -15.23
CA SER A 79 -5.73 0.12 -15.82
C SER A 79 -5.79 1.16 -14.70
N TRP A 80 -4.70 1.90 -14.52
CA TRP A 80 -4.60 2.98 -13.54
C TRP A 80 -5.12 4.30 -14.14
N SER A 81 -5.90 5.05 -13.36
CA SER A 81 -6.33 6.42 -13.63
C SER A 81 -6.09 7.29 -12.38
N GLN A 82 -6.39 8.59 -12.46
CA GLN A 82 -6.25 9.48 -11.30
C GLN A 82 -7.18 9.13 -10.14
N ASP A 83 -8.28 8.42 -10.43
CA ASP A 83 -9.29 8.02 -9.44
C ASP A 83 -9.05 6.60 -8.90
N GLY A 84 -7.96 5.94 -9.30
CA GLY A 84 -7.59 4.59 -8.84
C GLY A 84 -7.42 3.58 -9.98
N GLY A 85 -7.54 2.29 -9.66
CA GLY A 85 -7.32 1.21 -10.62
C GLY A 85 -8.60 0.42 -10.92
N LEU A 86 -8.79 0.05 -12.19
CA LEU A 86 -9.84 -0.87 -12.63
C LEU A 86 -9.23 -2.04 -13.38
N CYS A 87 -9.69 -3.26 -13.08
CA CYS A 87 -9.28 -4.42 -13.87
C CYS A 87 -9.89 -4.37 -15.27
N THR A 88 -9.09 -4.68 -16.28
CA THR A 88 -9.54 -4.93 -17.65
C THR A 88 -10.14 -6.34 -17.75
N ASN A 89 -11.19 -6.51 -18.55
CA ASN A 89 -11.93 -7.77 -18.68
C ASN A 89 -12.47 -8.29 -17.33
N LYS A 90 -12.29 -9.58 -17.01
CA LYS A 90 -12.72 -10.17 -15.73
C LYS A 90 -11.74 -9.92 -14.57
N GLY A 91 -10.54 -9.38 -14.84
CA GLY A 91 -9.46 -9.23 -13.86
C GLY A 91 -8.89 -10.57 -13.36
N ARG A 92 -7.62 -10.59 -12.97
CA ARG A 92 -7.04 -11.71 -12.23
C ARG A 92 -7.43 -11.61 -10.76
N PRO A 93 -7.60 -12.74 -10.04
CA PRO A 93 -7.95 -12.73 -8.62
C PRO A 93 -7.03 -11.86 -7.76
N SER A 94 -5.71 -11.92 -7.98
CA SER A 94 -4.73 -11.11 -7.26
C SER A 94 -4.91 -9.61 -7.47
N SER A 95 -5.30 -9.21 -8.69
CA SER A 95 -5.52 -7.81 -9.05
C SER A 95 -6.79 -7.27 -8.40
N LEU A 96 -7.85 -8.08 -8.40
CA LEU A 96 -9.11 -7.75 -7.72
C LEU A 96 -8.92 -7.67 -6.20
N GLU A 97 -8.17 -8.59 -5.62
CA GLU A 97 -7.85 -8.58 -4.19
C GLU A 97 -7.06 -7.32 -3.82
N PHE A 98 -6.01 -7.01 -4.60
CA PHE A 98 -5.22 -5.81 -4.40
C PHE A 98 -6.07 -4.52 -4.48
N LEU A 99 -6.92 -4.39 -5.51
CA LEU A 99 -7.85 -3.26 -5.65
C LEU A 99 -8.87 -3.18 -4.50
N ASN A 100 -9.35 -4.32 -3.97
CA ASN A 100 -10.24 -4.32 -2.81
C ASN A 100 -9.54 -3.86 -1.53
N ILE A 101 -8.25 -4.17 -1.37
CA ILE A 101 -7.43 -3.66 -0.28
C ILE A 101 -7.21 -2.15 -0.46
N LEU A 102 -6.91 -1.69 -1.67
CA LEU A 102 -6.75 -0.27 -1.97
C LEU A 102 -8.05 0.52 -1.85
N GLY A 103 -9.19 0.03 -2.34
CA GLY A 103 -10.48 0.75 -2.29
C GLY A 103 -11.04 0.99 -0.89
N LYS A 104 -10.46 0.34 0.13
CA LYS A 104 -10.71 0.65 1.55
C LYS A 104 -9.83 1.78 2.08
N ASN A 105 -8.92 2.29 1.26
CA ASN A 105 -7.90 3.27 1.57
C ASN A 105 -7.96 4.39 0.51
N PHE A 106 -8.22 5.63 0.91
CA PHE A 106 -8.24 6.73 -0.05
C PHE A 106 -6.83 6.91 -0.64
N LEU A 107 -6.68 6.67 -1.95
CA LEU A 107 -5.47 6.97 -2.71
C LEU A 107 -5.73 8.15 -3.62
N THR A 108 -4.87 9.15 -3.55
CA THR A 108 -4.77 10.20 -4.56
C THR A 108 -3.34 10.22 -5.09
N GLN A 109 -3.18 10.38 -6.41
CA GLN A 109 -1.90 10.56 -7.08
C GLN A 109 -1.91 11.94 -7.77
N HIS A 110 -0.86 12.73 -7.56
CA HIS A 110 -0.58 13.95 -8.33
C HIS A 110 0.32 13.63 -9.53
#